data_AF-A0A7V3I3C7-F1
#
_entry.id   AF-A0A7V3I3C7-F1
#
_cell.length_a   1.000
_cell.length_b   1.000
_cell.length_c   1.000
_cell.angle_alpha   90.00
_cell.angle_beta   90.00
_cell.angle_gamma   90.00
#
_symmetry.space_group_name_H-M   'P 1'
#
loop_
_entity.id
_entity.type
_entity.pdbx_description
1 polymer ?
#
loop_
_entity_poly.entity_id
_entity_poly.type
_entity_poly.pdbx_seq_one_letter_code
_entity_poly.pdbx_strand_id
1 'polypeptide(L)'
;MHTNAVMRTLTAVIAALILVRPVCLADVVVFSENFDDGDWTANPAWETAPADPSVTVSTDRCVSPPCSLKIAANNSTGAIRTLSGICRADQPYTCAFNLYVESIPEEAIPWCLQRSNNAIVAIVFLLPNGKVQLANIDASGAWVRSDVGYPLSYGRWHTFRITYDGMTENLYIDGHETPDASISMQYAGAPAKLCVGNFSMAHTGAIYVDDIVITSTPPPPPGRVYVQICSDTSTGGLGTNNHYNNFPEDDYSYTSPAGQAAQVFAESFRDAHRDSLGNPIKITWYMNCGSMYSCGIDTGPLLPFDLMTDYHGADVARCGDEMAYHYHTWVWNGSAWVQAAEFTESQADYESTVAHLIIDRGFYPTCLRSGWNWMSNYWENYLDDWIIYRFEGHSSQGWVPYHPNPTDWRSPGSQRGWEAYYTYTPSLSQSLVNSVFANALGGTDQVVTSYSHLKETDFADKIDAAHALFVAAHATYPTVEFEYLTGRECMARWRRIGNAVPPTITVSASDSNGVRTATISVNTDIYQKQPFVALKRTDGTYSRIDAAPAGTNRWTVSYDLCETAAVA
;
A
#
# COMPACT_ATOMS: atom_id res chain seq x y z
N MET A 1 22.00 54.72 47.84
CA MET A 1 22.60 53.37 47.70
C MET A 1 21.88 52.73 46.52
N HIS A 2 22.43 52.87 45.32
CA HIS A 2 23.31 51.88 44.67
C HIS A 2 22.57 50.54 44.47
N THR A 3 22.42 49.95 43.29
CA THR A 3 22.94 50.24 41.94
C THR A 3 22.27 49.26 40.96
N ASN A 4 21.87 49.76 39.81
CA ASN A 4 22.15 49.28 38.45
C ASN A 4 22.07 47.79 38.09
N ALA A 5 21.24 47.56 37.04
CA ALA A 5 21.57 46.94 35.76
C ALA A 5 21.91 45.42 35.78
N VAL A 6 21.39 44.62 34.86
CA VAL A 6 21.74 44.69 33.44
C VAL A 6 20.61 44.07 32.62
N MET A 7 20.04 44.92 31.77
CA MET A 7 19.36 44.58 30.53
C MET A 7 20.44 44.01 29.58
N ARG A 8 20.38 42.71 29.27
CA ARG A 8 21.22 42.06 28.25
C ARG A 8 20.32 41.22 27.34
N THR A 9 20.05 41.80 26.17
CA THR A 9 20.19 41.16 24.86
C THR A 9 19.71 39.70 24.77
N LEU A 10 18.45 39.51 24.40
CA LEU A 10 18.01 38.28 23.71
C LEU A 10 17.74 38.63 22.25
N THR A 11 18.83 38.94 21.54
CA THR A 11 18.93 38.93 20.07
C THR A 11 19.64 37.62 19.71
N ALA A 12 19.11 36.89 18.72
CA ALA A 12 19.50 35.54 18.30
C ALA A 12 19.00 34.45 19.27
N VAL A 13 18.09 33.54 18.93
CA VAL A 13 17.97 32.74 17.70
C VAL A 13 16.47 32.50 17.40
N ILE A 14 15.85 33.40 16.64
CA ILE A 14 14.79 32.97 15.70
C ILE A 14 15.59 32.51 14.48
N ALA A 15 16.12 31.29 14.58
CA ALA A 15 16.52 30.56 13.39
C ALA A 15 15.22 30.33 12.64
N ALA A 16 15.07 31.13 11.59
CA ALA A 16 14.07 30.98 10.56
C ALA A 16 14.01 29.51 10.12
N LEU A 17 13.08 28.76 10.70
CA LEU A 17 12.31 27.77 9.95
C LEU A 17 11.37 28.56 9.02
N ILE A 18 11.97 29.33 8.11
CA ILE A 18 11.44 29.40 6.77
C ILE A 18 11.75 28.00 6.22
N LEU A 19 10.86 27.06 6.54
CA LEU A 19 10.52 26.02 5.59
C LEU A 19 10.16 26.80 4.32
N VAL A 20 11.16 27.00 3.47
CA VAL A 20 10.94 27.27 2.07
C VAL A 20 10.23 25.99 1.64
N ARG A 21 8.89 25.98 1.80
CA ARG A 21 8.07 25.11 0.98
C ARG A 21 8.60 25.38 -0.43
N PRO A 22 9.05 24.36 -1.18
CA PRO A 22 9.20 24.55 -2.61
C PRO A 22 7.86 25.13 -3.03
N VAL A 23 7.88 26.38 -3.47
CA VAL A 23 6.71 26.96 -4.11
C VAL A 23 6.53 26.08 -5.33
N CYS A 24 5.67 25.07 -5.22
CA CYS A 24 4.97 24.55 -6.39
C CYS A 24 4.29 25.81 -6.93
N LEU A 25 4.94 26.43 -7.92
CA LEU A 25 4.25 27.41 -8.74
C LEU A 25 2.98 26.73 -9.25
N ALA A 26 1.92 27.51 -9.26
CA ALA A 26 0.53 27.12 -9.38
C ALA A 26 0.27 25.98 -10.37
N ASP A 27 -0.84 25.28 -10.16
CA ASP A 27 -1.35 24.14 -10.93
C ASP A 27 -1.32 24.31 -12.47
N VAL A 28 -1.13 25.54 -12.95
CA VAL A 28 -0.89 25.87 -14.35
C VAL A 28 0.07 27.08 -14.44
N VAL A 29 1.17 26.97 -15.20
CA VAL A 29 1.85 28.17 -15.74
C VAL A 29 1.24 28.43 -17.11
N VAL A 30 0.47 29.50 -17.25
CA VAL A 30 -0.15 29.92 -18.51
C VAL A 30 0.59 31.14 -19.04
N PHE A 31 1.03 31.07 -20.30
CA PHE A 31 1.74 32.15 -20.98
C PHE A 31 0.83 33.33 -21.42
N SER A 32 -0.49 33.26 -21.20
CA SER A 32 -1.48 34.22 -21.72
C SER A 32 -1.88 35.34 -20.75
N GLU A 33 -1.54 35.26 -19.47
CA GLU A 33 -2.00 36.22 -18.45
C GLU A 33 -0.86 37.20 -18.10
N ASN A 34 -1.06 38.50 -18.39
CA ASN A 34 -0.28 39.67 -17.93
C ASN A 34 0.86 40.21 -18.83
N PHE A 35 0.73 40.11 -20.15
CA PHE A 35 1.48 40.98 -21.06
C PHE A 35 0.81 42.35 -21.19
N ASP A 36 0.99 43.22 -20.21
CA ASP A 36 0.65 44.64 -20.41
C ASP A 36 1.68 45.23 -21.40
N ASP A 37 1.18 45.69 -22.55
CA ASP A 37 1.88 46.58 -23.49
C ASP A 37 3.20 46.08 -24.13
N GLY A 38 3.38 44.76 -24.30
CA GLY A 38 4.47 44.20 -25.11
C GLY A 38 5.81 43.99 -24.39
N ASP A 39 5.80 44.01 -23.05
CA ASP A 39 6.96 43.69 -22.21
C ASP A 39 6.76 42.38 -21.44
N TRP A 40 7.43 41.29 -21.86
CA TRP A 40 7.41 40.02 -21.13
C TRP A 40 8.16 40.09 -19.79
N THR A 41 9.09 41.05 -19.62
CA THR A 41 9.91 41.15 -18.41
C THR A 41 9.09 41.63 -17.19
N ALA A 42 7.87 42.11 -17.43
CA ALA A 42 6.91 42.42 -16.38
C ALA A 42 6.32 41.17 -15.70
N ASN A 43 6.38 39.99 -16.34
CA ASN A 43 5.92 38.75 -15.74
C ASN A 43 7.02 38.16 -14.83
N PRO A 44 6.82 38.11 -13.50
CA PRO A 44 7.84 37.61 -12.57
C PRO A 44 8.12 36.12 -12.72
N ALA A 45 7.39 35.38 -13.56
CA ALA A 45 7.66 33.97 -13.80
C ALA A 45 8.89 33.73 -14.71
N TRP A 46 9.37 34.74 -15.46
CA TRP A 46 10.39 34.58 -16.50
C TRP A 46 11.69 35.37 -16.23
N GLU A 47 12.84 34.77 -16.55
CA GLU A 47 14.15 35.43 -16.59
C GLU A 47 14.76 35.40 -18.00
N THR A 48 15.51 36.47 -18.32
CA THR A 48 16.40 36.51 -19.50
C THR A 48 17.64 35.66 -19.28
N ALA A 49 17.99 34.82 -20.26
CA ALA A 49 19.39 34.43 -20.50
C ALA A 49 20.02 35.46 -21.48
N PRO A 50 21.30 35.83 -21.32
CA PRO A 50 21.82 37.20 -21.45
C PRO A 50 21.45 37.99 -22.73
N ALA A 51 20.94 39.21 -22.51
CA ALA A 51 20.98 40.47 -23.27
C ALA A 51 20.86 40.54 -24.82
N ASP A 52 20.63 39.46 -25.56
CA ASP A 52 20.38 39.53 -27.00
C ASP A 52 18.91 39.16 -27.31
N PRO A 53 18.10 40.07 -27.94
CA PRO A 53 16.66 39.89 -28.10
C PRO A 53 16.31 38.90 -29.22
N SER A 54 16.91 37.71 -29.24
CA SER A 54 16.46 36.65 -30.15
C SER A 54 15.03 36.23 -29.84
N VAL A 55 14.54 36.40 -28.60
CA VAL A 55 13.14 36.20 -28.23
C VAL A 55 12.47 37.56 -28.03
N THR A 56 11.40 37.81 -28.78
CA THR A 56 10.61 39.05 -28.74
C THR A 56 9.12 38.75 -28.63
N VAL A 57 8.35 39.70 -28.12
CA VAL A 57 6.88 39.64 -28.23
C VAL A 57 6.51 40.08 -29.65
N SER A 58 5.66 39.32 -30.32
CA SER A 58 5.20 39.65 -31.67
C SER A 58 3.68 39.66 -31.74
N THR A 59 3.15 40.68 -32.39
CA THR A 59 1.74 40.78 -32.78
C THR A 59 1.51 40.35 -34.24
N ASP A 60 2.58 39.98 -34.96
CA ASP A 60 2.50 39.57 -36.37
C ASP A 60 1.70 38.27 -36.53
N ARG A 61 1.85 37.36 -35.56
CA ARG A 61 1.23 36.03 -35.53
C ARG A 61 0.91 35.66 -34.10
N CYS A 62 -0.30 35.20 -33.83
CA CYS A 62 -0.70 34.59 -32.57
C CYS A 62 -1.82 33.57 -32.85
N VAL A 63 -1.90 32.55 -32.02
CA VAL A 63 -3.09 31.69 -31.90
C VAL A 63 -4.09 32.35 -30.97
N SER A 64 -3.60 32.88 -29.86
CA SER A 64 -4.39 33.57 -28.84
C SER A 64 -4.00 35.04 -28.78
N PRO A 65 -4.82 35.96 -29.32
CA PRO A 65 -4.52 37.40 -29.32
C PRO A 65 -4.24 37.97 -27.92
N PRO A 66 -3.40 39.02 -27.79
CA PRO A 66 -2.90 39.86 -28.89
C PRO A 66 -1.52 39.49 -29.45
N CYS A 67 -0.77 38.58 -28.82
CA CYS A 67 0.64 38.37 -29.15
C CYS A 67 1.11 36.94 -28.92
N SER A 68 2.24 36.58 -29.55
CA SER A 68 3.01 35.37 -29.27
C SER A 68 4.49 35.71 -29.04
N LEU A 69 5.30 34.70 -28.71
CA LEU A 69 6.76 34.84 -28.70
C LEU A 69 7.34 34.56 -30.07
N LYS A 70 8.13 35.48 -30.61
CA LYS A 70 8.94 35.25 -31.81
C LYS A 70 10.38 34.98 -31.42
N ILE A 71 10.90 33.83 -31.85
CA ILE A 71 12.31 33.49 -31.80
C ILE A 71 12.89 33.78 -33.19
N ALA A 72 13.79 34.77 -33.27
CA ALA A 72 14.36 35.25 -34.52
C ALA A 72 15.51 34.35 -34.99
N ALA A 73 15.60 34.19 -36.32
CA ALA A 73 16.75 33.58 -36.98
C ALA A 73 17.98 34.49 -36.82
N ASN A 74 18.74 34.31 -35.76
CA ASN A 74 20.00 35.04 -35.56
C ASN A 74 21.11 34.11 -35.04
N ASN A 75 22.36 34.55 -35.23
CA ASN A 75 23.52 33.82 -34.75
C ASN A 75 23.82 34.11 -33.27
N SER A 76 22.81 34.47 -32.50
CA SER A 76 22.96 34.90 -31.11
C SER A 76 22.32 33.89 -30.15
N THR A 77 22.83 33.88 -28.93
CA THR A 77 22.20 33.18 -27.81
C THR A 77 21.18 34.12 -27.17
N GLY A 78 19.92 33.72 -27.12
CA GLY A 78 18.89 34.37 -26.35
C GLY A 78 17.72 33.41 -26.15
N ALA A 79 17.27 33.30 -24.90
CA ALA A 79 16.17 32.44 -24.51
C ALA A 79 15.48 33.02 -23.29
N ILE A 80 14.20 32.71 -23.15
CA ILE A 80 13.45 32.99 -21.93
C ILE A 80 13.35 31.70 -21.10
N ARG A 81 13.39 31.84 -19.78
CA ARG A 81 13.32 30.70 -18.86
C ARG A 81 12.38 30.99 -17.71
N THR A 82 11.69 29.98 -17.22
CA THR A 82 10.95 30.12 -15.96
C THR A 82 11.93 30.28 -14.78
N LEU A 83 11.65 31.18 -13.82
CA LEU A 83 12.50 31.42 -12.64
C LEU A 83 12.69 30.17 -11.76
N SER A 84 11.67 29.33 -11.63
CA SER A 84 11.75 28.09 -10.84
C SER A 84 10.62 27.10 -11.11
N GLY A 85 10.95 25.81 -11.04
CA GLY A 85 10.17 24.71 -10.48
C GLY A 85 8.89 24.33 -11.22
N ILE A 86 9.02 23.66 -12.37
CA ILE A 86 7.89 23.13 -13.12
C ILE A 86 7.36 21.82 -12.52
N CYS A 87 8.26 20.90 -12.17
CA CYS A 87 7.93 19.59 -11.59
C CYS A 87 9.20 18.95 -10.99
N ARG A 88 9.04 17.91 -10.17
CA ARG A 88 10.17 17.06 -9.75
C ARG A 88 10.58 16.11 -10.90
N ALA A 89 11.78 15.51 -10.81
CA ALA A 89 12.30 14.56 -11.82
C ALA A 89 11.37 13.38 -12.09
N ASP A 90 10.59 13.02 -11.09
CA ASP A 90 9.70 11.87 -11.01
C ASP A 90 8.22 12.25 -11.09
N GLN A 91 7.90 13.55 -11.17
CA GLN A 91 6.51 14.00 -11.13
C GLN A 91 5.94 14.03 -12.55
N PRO A 92 4.80 13.36 -12.79
CA PRO A 92 4.12 13.44 -14.07
C PRO A 92 3.71 14.87 -14.43
N TYR A 93 3.90 15.23 -15.69
CA TYR A 93 3.46 16.50 -16.23
C TYR A 93 2.92 16.39 -17.65
N THR A 94 2.14 17.37 -18.04
CA THR A 94 1.75 17.65 -19.43
C THR A 94 2.13 19.07 -19.77
N CYS A 95 2.86 19.27 -20.85
CA CYS A 95 3.14 20.58 -21.44
C CYS A 95 2.46 20.67 -22.80
N ALA A 96 1.66 21.69 -23.03
CA ALA A 96 1.08 22.01 -24.33
C ALA A 96 1.56 23.39 -24.79
N PHE A 97 1.74 23.57 -26.10
CA PHE A 97 2.02 24.86 -26.71
C PHE A 97 1.67 24.84 -28.20
N ASN A 98 1.52 26.01 -28.80
CA ASN A 98 1.37 26.17 -30.24
C ASN A 98 2.69 26.67 -30.85
N LEU A 99 3.03 26.14 -32.02
CA LEU A 99 4.27 26.45 -32.75
C LEU A 99 3.97 26.86 -34.19
N TYR A 100 4.50 28.00 -34.62
CA TYR A 100 4.53 28.39 -36.03
C TYR A 100 5.97 28.39 -36.53
N VAL A 101 6.24 27.64 -37.59
CA VAL A 101 7.59 27.57 -38.18
C VAL A 101 7.67 28.47 -39.40
N GLU A 102 8.50 29.51 -39.34
CA GLU A 102 8.76 30.41 -40.48
C GLU A 102 9.93 29.90 -41.32
N SER A 103 11.04 29.53 -40.69
CA SER A 103 12.20 28.91 -41.35
C SER A 103 13.06 28.11 -40.37
N ILE A 104 13.70 27.05 -40.85
CA ILE A 104 14.75 26.30 -40.11
C ILE A 104 15.92 26.02 -41.08
N PRO A 105 16.86 26.96 -41.24
CA PRO A 105 18.05 26.74 -42.08
C PRO A 105 18.98 25.69 -41.48
N GLU A 106 19.17 25.71 -40.15
CA GLU A 106 20.01 24.75 -39.43
C GLU A 106 19.23 24.06 -38.31
N GLU A 107 18.75 24.83 -37.32
CA GLU A 107 18.10 24.27 -36.13
C GLU A 107 17.23 25.33 -35.44
N ALA A 108 16.24 24.91 -34.65
CA ALA A 108 15.59 25.75 -33.64
C ALA A 108 15.13 24.93 -32.43
N ILE A 109 14.99 25.59 -31.28
CA ILE A 109 14.59 24.97 -30.02
C ILE A 109 13.32 25.65 -29.49
N PRO A 110 12.13 25.11 -29.81
CA PRO A 110 10.87 25.65 -29.31
C PRO A 110 10.63 25.34 -27.83
N TRP A 111 11.25 24.28 -27.31
CA TRP A 111 10.99 23.77 -25.97
C TRP A 111 12.20 23.01 -25.41
N CYS A 112 12.58 23.31 -24.17
CA CYS A 112 13.62 22.58 -23.45
C CYS A 112 13.38 22.61 -21.94
N LEU A 113 13.60 21.48 -21.28
CA LEU A 113 13.71 21.41 -19.83
C LEU A 113 15.16 21.43 -19.38
N GLN A 114 15.45 22.24 -18.36
CA GLN A 114 16.76 22.38 -17.76
C GLN A 114 16.71 22.15 -16.25
N ARG A 115 17.82 21.69 -15.67
CA ARG A 115 18.04 21.62 -14.22
C ARG A 115 18.31 23.02 -13.64
N SER A 116 18.39 23.11 -12.32
CA SER A 116 18.68 24.36 -11.61
C SER A 116 20.04 24.98 -11.98
N ASN A 117 21.00 24.14 -12.38
CA ASN A 117 22.32 24.55 -12.89
C ASN A 117 22.34 24.79 -14.41
N ASN A 118 21.17 24.90 -15.06
CA ASN A 118 20.98 25.08 -16.50
C ASN A 118 21.41 23.90 -17.40
N ALA A 119 21.76 22.74 -16.84
CA ALA A 119 22.01 21.53 -17.64
C ALA A 119 20.72 21.02 -18.29
N ILE A 120 20.78 20.59 -19.55
CA ILE A 120 19.62 20.07 -20.30
C ILE A 120 19.15 18.75 -19.68
N VAL A 121 17.82 18.58 -19.63
CA VAL A 121 17.13 17.35 -19.23
C VAL A 121 16.45 16.72 -20.45
N ALA A 122 15.59 17.50 -21.10
CA ALA A 122 14.80 17.11 -22.26
C ALA A 122 14.71 18.30 -23.22
N ILE A 123 14.53 18.04 -24.51
CA ILE A 123 14.47 19.06 -25.56
C ILE A 123 13.70 18.57 -26.77
N VAL A 124 13.03 19.49 -27.45
CA VAL A 124 12.53 19.29 -28.81
C VAL A 124 13.43 20.05 -29.76
N PHE A 125 14.01 19.34 -30.73
CA PHE A 125 14.76 19.91 -31.84
C PHE A 125 13.87 20.05 -33.06
N LEU A 126 13.93 21.22 -33.70
CA LEU A 126 13.47 21.44 -35.07
C LEU A 126 14.69 21.50 -35.97
N LEU A 127 14.69 20.69 -37.02
CA LEU A 127 15.80 20.51 -37.96
C LEU A 127 15.35 20.87 -39.38
N PRO A 128 16.29 20.98 -40.35
CA PRO A 128 15.96 21.41 -41.70
C PRO A 128 14.96 20.46 -42.36
N ASN A 129 14.17 21.01 -43.30
CA ASN A 129 13.06 20.31 -43.97
C ASN A 129 11.93 19.88 -43.02
N GLY A 130 11.75 20.57 -41.90
CA GLY A 130 10.67 20.32 -40.95
C GLY A 130 10.83 19.08 -40.09
N LYS A 131 12.02 18.49 -40.02
CA LYS A 131 12.25 17.33 -39.15
C LYS A 131 12.11 17.74 -37.68
N VAL A 132 11.43 16.92 -36.88
CA VAL A 132 11.26 17.09 -35.43
C VAL A 132 11.88 15.91 -34.70
N GLN A 133 12.57 16.20 -33.60
CA GLN A 133 13.17 15.17 -32.75
C GLN A 133 12.94 15.50 -31.28
N LEU A 134 12.44 14.53 -30.53
CA LEU A 134 12.45 14.54 -29.07
C LEU A 134 13.79 13.98 -28.59
N ALA A 135 14.43 14.62 -27.61
CA ALA A 135 15.72 14.15 -27.10
C ALA A 135 15.89 14.37 -25.58
N ASN A 136 16.44 13.36 -24.90
CA ASN A 136 16.68 13.35 -23.46
C ASN A 136 18.15 13.11 -23.14
N ILE A 137 18.58 13.62 -21.99
CA ILE A 137 19.90 13.34 -21.43
C ILE A 137 19.80 12.19 -20.41
N ASP A 138 20.43 11.10 -20.83
CA ASP A 138 21.13 10.07 -20.08
C ASP A 138 21.58 10.31 -18.62
N ALA A 139 21.45 9.33 -17.72
CA ALA A 139 22.18 9.35 -16.43
C ALA A 139 23.71 9.41 -16.61
N SER A 140 24.23 8.90 -17.74
CA SER A 140 25.64 9.01 -18.14
C SER A 140 25.97 10.33 -18.85
N GLY A 141 24.96 11.17 -19.13
CA GLY A 141 25.09 12.38 -19.93
C GLY A 141 24.93 12.16 -21.44
N ALA A 142 24.60 10.95 -21.88
CA ALA A 142 24.40 10.64 -23.30
C ALA A 142 23.03 11.11 -23.81
N TRP A 143 22.95 11.44 -25.10
CA TRP A 143 21.70 11.80 -25.75
C TRP A 143 20.92 10.57 -26.21
N VAL A 144 19.68 10.45 -25.76
CA VAL A 144 18.68 9.51 -26.28
C VAL A 144 17.70 10.29 -27.13
N ARG A 145 17.36 9.81 -28.34
CA ARG A 145 16.59 10.57 -29.33
C ARG A 145 15.47 9.72 -29.92
N SER A 146 14.37 10.37 -30.25
CA SER A 146 13.22 9.78 -30.94
C SER A 146 12.75 10.75 -32.03
N ASP A 147 12.76 10.28 -33.28
CA ASP A 147 12.41 11.09 -34.45
C ASP A 147 10.90 11.02 -34.72
N VAL A 148 10.28 12.16 -35.03
CA VAL A 148 8.92 12.17 -35.58
C VAL A 148 8.96 11.65 -37.02
N GLY A 149 8.06 10.72 -37.35
CA GLY A 149 8.08 9.98 -38.62
C GLY A 149 7.75 10.80 -39.87
N TYR A 150 7.43 12.09 -39.74
CA TYR A 150 7.04 12.98 -40.84
C TYR A 150 7.52 14.41 -40.59
N PRO A 151 7.75 15.21 -41.65
CA PRO A 151 8.16 16.60 -41.52
C PRO A 151 6.97 17.54 -41.20
N LEU A 152 7.24 18.60 -40.47
CA LEU A 152 6.33 19.73 -40.30
C LEU A 152 6.29 20.61 -41.54
N SER A 153 5.08 21.09 -41.84
CA SER A 153 4.87 22.14 -42.83
C SER A 153 5.21 23.51 -42.27
N TYR A 154 5.98 24.32 -43.00
CA TYR A 154 6.23 25.70 -42.62
C TYR A 154 5.04 26.59 -42.96
N GLY A 155 4.93 27.75 -42.32
CA GLY A 155 3.92 28.75 -42.63
C GLY A 155 2.54 28.48 -42.04
N ARG A 156 2.42 27.58 -41.06
CA ARG A 156 1.18 27.33 -40.31
C ARG A 156 1.46 27.06 -38.84
N TRP A 157 0.41 27.16 -38.03
CA TRP A 157 0.44 26.73 -36.62
C TRP A 157 0.31 25.21 -36.49
N HIS A 158 1.02 24.67 -35.52
CA HIS A 158 0.99 23.28 -35.09
C HIS A 158 0.79 23.23 -33.58
N THR A 159 -0.01 22.27 -33.10
CA THR A 159 -0.21 22.09 -31.65
C THR A 159 0.71 21.00 -31.14
N PHE A 160 1.49 21.30 -30.11
CA PHE A 160 2.39 20.37 -29.45
C PHE A 160 1.82 20.01 -28.08
N ARG A 161 1.89 18.72 -27.74
CA ARG A 161 1.64 18.22 -26.39
C ARG A 161 2.75 17.25 -26.03
N ILE A 162 3.39 17.48 -24.88
CA ILE A 162 4.43 16.63 -24.31
C ILE A 162 3.90 16.09 -22.99
N THR A 163 3.95 14.78 -22.79
CA THR A 163 3.57 14.16 -21.51
C THR A 163 4.74 13.38 -20.94
N TYR A 164 4.93 13.44 -19.63
CA TYR A 164 5.86 12.60 -18.89
C TYR A 164 5.15 11.95 -17.71
N ASP A 165 5.36 10.65 -17.50
CA ASP A 165 4.72 9.88 -16.41
C ASP A 165 5.69 9.48 -15.28
N GLY A 166 6.91 10.03 -15.28
CA GLY A 166 7.99 9.61 -14.37
C GLY A 166 8.95 8.58 -14.98
N MET A 167 8.61 8.02 -16.15
CA MET A 167 9.42 7.01 -16.84
C MET A 167 9.47 7.20 -18.35
N THR A 168 8.37 7.60 -18.98
CA THR A 168 8.24 7.74 -20.43
C THR A 168 7.81 9.15 -20.79
N GLU A 169 8.55 9.77 -21.69
CA GLU A 169 8.20 11.04 -22.31
C GLU A 169 7.66 10.81 -23.72
N ASN A 170 6.48 11.37 -23.99
CA ASN A 170 5.80 11.26 -25.27
C ASN A 170 5.56 12.65 -25.86
N LEU A 171 5.81 12.81 -27.14
CA LEU A 171 5.51 13.99 -27.93
C LEU A 171 4.34 13.69 -28.88
N TYR A 172 3.34 14.56 -28.89
CA TYR A 172 2.18 14.53 -29.78
C TYR A 172 2.10 15.86 -30.54
N ILE A 173 1.78 15.78 -31.83
CA ILE A 173 1.66 16.91 -32.75
C ILE A 173 0.27 16.91 -33.40
N ASP A 174 -0.32 18.09 -33.55
CA ASP A 174 -1.60 18.33 -34.24
C ASP A 174 -2.77 17.46 -33.73
N GLY A 175 -2.76 17.14 -32.43
CA GLY A 175 -3.86 16.46 -31.74
C GLY A 175 -3.91 14.94 -31.93
N HIS A 176 -2.82 14.31 -32.40
CA HIS A 176 -2.74 12.86 -32.51
C HIS A 176 -2.97 12.13 -31.17
N GLU A 177 -3.66 10.99 -31.21
CA GLU A 177 -3.96 10.17 -30.02
C GLU A 177 -2.77 9.30 -29.59
N THR A 178 -1.92 8.91 -30.54
CA THR A 178 -0.69 8.14 -30.29
C THR A 178 0.53 9.07 -30.33
N PRO A 179 1.60 8.79 -29.55
CA PRO A 179 2.82 9.58 -29.60
C PRO A 179 3.45 9.57 -31.01
N ASP A 180 3.85 10.74 -31.50
CA ASP A 180 4.63 10.92 -32.72
C ASP A 180 6.12 10.63 -32.50
N ALA A 181 6.58 10.80 -31.26
CA ALA A 181 7.89 10.38 -30.77
C ALA A 181 7.80 10.01 -29.27
N SER A 182 8.60 9.05 -28.84
CA SER A 182 8.61 8.55 -27.45
C SER A 182 10.00 8.15 -26.98
N ILE A 183 10.34 8.45 -25.72
CA ILE A 183 11.55 8.02 -25.04
C ILE A 183 11.17 7.46 -23.67
N SER A 184 11.54 6.21 -23.38
CA SER A 184 11.30 5.57 -22.07
C SER A 184 12.59 5.53 -21.24
N MET A 185 12.80 6.56 -20.42
CA MET A 185 13.90 6.67 -19.45
C MET A 185 13.58 7.66 -18.33
N GLN A 186 14.14 7.45 -17.14
CA GLN A 186 14.09 8.45 -16.08
C GLN A 186 15.03 9.61 -16.43
N TYR A 187 14.63 10.84 -16.11
CA TYR A 187 15.52 11.97 -16.26
C TYR A 187 16.74 11.86 -15.36
N ALA A 188 17.90 12.24 -15.88
CA ALA A 188 19.15 12.25 -15.14
C ALA A 188 19.23 13.32 -14.02
N GLY A 189 18.16 14.11 -13.84
CA GLY A 189 17.99 15.07 -12.77
C GLY A 189 16.66 15.82 -12.90
N ALA A 190 16.22 16.46 -11.82
CA ALA A 190 14.93 17.16 -11.80
C ALA A 190 14.91 18.36 -12.76
N PRO A 191 13.93 18.44 -13.68
CA PRO A 191 13.72 19.63 -14.49
C PRO A 191 13.24 20.77 -13.59
N ALA A 192 14.02 21.84 -13.54
CA ALA A 192 13.75 23.01 -12.71
C ALA A 192 13.29 24.22 -13.52
N LYS A 193 13.49 24.22 -14.84
CA LYS A 193 13.17 25.35 -15.71
C LYS A 193 12.66 24.88 -17.08
N LEU A 194 11.66 25.56 -17.62
CA LEU A 194 11.31 25.51 -19.05
C LEU A 194 12.03 26.65 -19.72
N CYS A 195 12.65 26.34 -20.84
CA CYS A 195 13.40 27.25 -21.67
C CYS A 195 12.80 27.25 -23.07
N VAL A 196 12.61 28.45 -23.63
CA VAL A 196 12.19 28.67 -25.02
C VAL A 196 13.22 29.57 -25.69
N GLY A 197 13.74 29.16 -26.85
CA GLY A 197 14.75 29.90 -27.60
C GLY A 197 16.17 29.32 -27.52
N ASN A 198 17.14 30.10 -27.98
CA ASN A 198 18.53 29.69 -28.23
C ASN A 198 19.40 29.90 -26.98
N PHE A 199 19.61 28.87 -26.17
CA PHE A 199 20.20 29.04 -24.84
C PHE A 199 21.66 28.59 -24.65
N SER A 200 22.29 28.00 -25.66
CA SER A 200 23.68 27.51 -25.57
C SER A 200 24.54 27.75 -26.81
N MET A 201 23.93 27.84 -27.99
CA MET A 201 24.61 28.18 -29.23
C MET A 201 23.66 28.93 -30.16
N ALA A 202 24.24 29.54 -31.18
CA ALA A 202 23.50 30.16 -32.27
C ALA A 202 22.66 29.10 -33.00
N HIS A 203 21.36 29.37 -33.17
CA HIS A 203 20.51 28.59 -34.05
C HIS A 203 19.76 29.53 -34.99
N THR A 204 19.72 29.19 -36.27
CA THR A 204 19.28 30.11 -37.33
C THR A 204 17.81 29.99 -37.71
N GLY A 205 17.00 29.22 -36.95
CA GLY A 205 15.57 29.11 -37.22
C GLY A 205 14.75 30.30 -36.71
N ALA A 206 13.71 30.66 -37.48
CA ALA A 206 12.70 31.63 -37.09
C ALA A 206 11.38 30.91 -36.78
N ILE A 207 10.88 31.05 -35.55
CA ILE A 207 9.66 30.39 -35.08
C ILE A 207 8.82 31.31 -34.18
N TYR A 208 7.54 30.98 -34.02
CA TYR A 208 6.66 31.59 -33.02
C TYR A 208 6.15 30.53 -32.07
N VAL A 209 6.10 30.83 -30.78
CA VAL A 209 5.55 29.95 -29.75
C VAL A 209 4.46 30.71 -29.01
N ASP A 210 3.32 30.04 -28.82
CA ASP A 210 2.14 30.62 -28.18
C ASP A 210 1.46 29.61 -27.23
N ASP A 211 0.62 30.10 -26.33
CA ASP A 211 -0.20 29.28 -25.40
C ASP A 211 0.57 28.18 -24.67
N ILE A 212 1.77 28.49 -24.17
CA ILE A 212 2.51 27.51 -23.36
C ILE A 212 1.75 27.29 -22.05
N VAL A 213 1.36 26.05 -21.83
CA VAL A 213 0.65 25.58 -20.64
C VAL A 213 1.39 24.36 -20.11
N ILE A 214 1.84 24.41 -18.87
CA ILE A 214 2.37 23.23 -18.18
C ILE A 214 1.55 22.94 -16.94
N THR A 215 1.07 21.70 -16.86
CA THR A 215 0.27 21.18 -15.75
C THR A 215 0.99 19.98 -15.17
N SER A 216 1.22 19.99 -13.86
CA SER A 216 1.66 18.80 -13.14
C SER A 216 0.45 18.16 -12.47
N THR A 217 0.38 16.83 -12.46
CA THR A 217 -0.61 16.19 -11.56
C THR A 217 0.03 16.20 -10.17
N PRO A 218 -0.63 16.70 -9.12
CA PRO A 218 -0.14 16.51 -7.76
C PRO A 218 0.07 15.01 -7.55
N PRO A 219 1.18 14.58 -6.94
CA PRO A 219 1.29 13.18 -6.55
C PRO A 219 0.07 12.82 -5.68
N PRO A 220 -0.44 11.58 -5.78
CA PRO A 220 -1.51 11.16 -4.89
C PRO A 220 -1.07 11.39 -3.44
N PRO A 221 -2.01 11.69 -2.52
CA PRO A 221 -1.66 11.72 -1.12
C PRO A 221 -1.00 10.38 -0.74
N PRO A 222 0.04 10.38 0.11
CA PRO A 222 0.65 9.15 0.55
C PRO A 222 -0.40 8.18 1.12
N GLY A 223 -0.27 6.91 0.75
CA GLY A 223 -0.94 5.82 1.44
C GLY A 223 -0.37 5.62 2.85
N ARG A 224 -0.95 4.68 3.57
CA ARG A 224 -0.55 4.33 4.95
C ARG A 224 0.03 2.93 5.01
N VAL A 225 0.83 2.68 6.04
CA VAL A 225 1.40 1.36 6.34
C VAL A 225 0.70 0.76 7.55
N TYR A 226 -0.12 -0.25 7.34
CA TYR A 226 -0.78 -1.00 8.42
C TYR A 226 0.10 -2.18 8.82
N VAL A 227 0.53 -2.22 10.07
CA VAL A 227 1.49 -3.22 10.56
C VAL A 227 0.80 -4.18 11.52
N GLN A 228 0.76 -5.44 11.14
CA GLN A 228 0.36 -6.54 11.99
C GLN A 228 1.60 -7.29 12.50
N ILE A 229 1.86 -7.13 13.80
CA ILE A 229 2.77 -8.03 14.52
C ILE A 229 1.93 -9.18 15.09
N CYS A 230 2.34 -10.41 14.82
CA CYS A 230 1.58 -11.57 15.25
C CYS A 230 2.44 -12.71 15.81
N SER A 231 1.77 -13.60 16.54
CA SER A 231 2.36 -14.80 17.10
C SER A 231 1.63 -16.04 16.62
N ASP A 232 2.37 -16.99 16.04
CA ASP A 232 1.88 -18.36 15.89
C ASP A 232 2.01 -19.03 17.27
N THR A 233 0.89 -19.04 18.00
CA THR A 233 0.82 -19.20 19.45
C THR A 233 0.54 -20.67 19.79
N SER A 234 1.57 -21.37 20.28
CA SER A 234 1.50 -22.80 20.64
C SER A 234 2.16 -23.07 22.00
N THR A 235 2.07 -24.30 22.47
CA THR A 235 2.70 -24.79 23.72
C THR A 235 3.89 -25.70 23.40
N GLY A 236 4.60 -26.14 24.44
CA GLY A 236 5.57 -27.22 24.34
C GLY A 236 4.88 -28.56 24.10
N GLY A 237 5.66 -29.62 23.88
CA GLY A 237 5.14 -30.99 23.83
C GLY A 237 4.59 -31.45 22.48
N LEU A 238 4.72 -30.65 21.41
CA LEU A 238 4.37 -31.04 20.04
C LEU A 238 5.39 -32.07 19.49
N GLY A 239 5.24 -33.33 19.89
CA GLY A 239 6.08 -34.44 19.46
C GLY A 239 5.53 -35.13 18.21
N THR A 240 6.14 -34.91 17.05
CA THR A 240 5.67 -35.53 15.79
C THR A 240 5.80 -37.06 15.77
N ASN A 241 6.64 -37.65 16.62
CA ASN A 241 6.79 -39.12 16.71
C ASN A 241 5.85 -39.78 17.72
N ASN A 242 4.99 -39.02 18.42
CA ASN A 242 4.06 -39.53 19.41
C ASN A 242 2.63 -39.30 18.94
N HIS A 243 1.83 -40.36 18.83
CA HIS A 243 0.42 -40.20 18.44
C HIS A 243 -0.33 -39.36 19.47
N TYR A 244 -0.20 -39.71 20.75
CA TYR A 244 -0.74 -38.95 21.86
C TYR A 244 0.36 -38.11 22.50
N ASN A 245 0.10 -36.83 22.70
CA ASN A 245 1.08 -35.87 23.19
C ASN A 245 0.74 -35.43 24.61
N ASN A 246 1.78 -35.22 25.42
CA ASN A 246 1.63 -34.59 26.73
C ASN A 246 1.98 -33.11 26.58
N PHE A 247 0.95 -32.26 26.58
CA PHE A 247 1.09 -30.82 26.49
C PHE A 247 1.14 -30.21 27.90
N PRO A 248 2.09 -29.31 28.20
CA PRO A 248 2.20 -28.71 29.52
C PRO A 248 1.09 -27.69 29.76
N GLU A 249 0.23 -27.92 30.74
CA GLU A 249 -0.74 -26.92 31.23
C GLU A 249 -0.06 -25.75 31.97
N ASP A 250 1.15 -25.97 32.47
CA ASP A 250 1.98 -24.99 33.17
C ASP A 250 3.05 -24.36 32.27
N ASP A 251 2.78 -24.27 30.97
CA ASP A 251 3.72 -23.80 29.98
C ASP A 251 4.31 -22.42 30.36
N TYR A 252 5.62 -22.40 30.64
CA TYR A 252 6.34 -21.21 31.12
C TYR A 252 6.10 -19.95 30.28
N SER A 253 5.91 -20.09 28.96
CA SER A 253 5.70 -18.95 28.07
C SER A 253 4.38 -18.19 28.31
N TYR A 254 3.40 -18.87 28.91
CA TYR A 254 2.10 -18.32 29.31
C TYR A 254 2.07 -18.02 30.81
N THR A 255 2.44 -18.99 31.65
CA THR A 255 2.09 -18.97 33.08
C THR A 255 3.07 -18.16 33.94
N SER A 256 4.30 -17.94 33.46
CA SER A 256 5.33 -17.23 34.23
C SER A 256 5.19 -15.71 34.09
N PRO A 257 5.30 -14.94 35.18
CA PRO A 257 5.45 -13.47 35.12
C PRO A 257 6.71 -13.00 34.37
N ALA A 258 7.69 -13.89 34.17
CA ALA A 258 8.88 -13.65 33.36
C ALA A 258 8.83 -14.39 32.00
N GLY A 259 7.69 -15.03 31.68
CA GLY A 259 7.43 -15.67 30.40
C GLY A 259 7.27 -14.67 29.27
N GLN A 260 7.39 -15.15 28.03
CA GLN A 260 7.39 -14.30 26.83
C GLN A 260 6.10 -13.49 26.69
N ALA A 261 4.93 -14.07 27.03
CA ALA A 261 3.66 -13.35 26.96
C ALA A 261 3.62 -12.18 27.95
N ALA A 262 3.99 -12.43 29.21
CA ALA A 262 4.03 -11.40 30.25
C ALA A 262 4.96 -10.24 29.90
N GLN A 263 6.11 -10.52 29.25
CA GLN A 263 7.05 -9.48 28.80
C GLN A 263 6.40 -8.51 27.81
N VAL A 264 5.71 -9.03 26.78
CA VAL A 264 5.11 -8.17 25.75
C VAL A 264 3.81 -7.51 26.23
N PHE A 265 3.13 -8.05 27.25
CA PHE A 265 1.98 -7.39 27.88
C PHE A 265 2.36 -6.27 28.85
N ALA A 266 3.62 -6.23 29.33
CA ALA A 266 4.07 -5.20 30.25
C ALA A 266 3.83 -3.79 29.70
N GLU A 267 3.34 -2.87 30.54
CA GLU A 267 3.07 -1.49 30.15
C GLU A 267 4.33 -0.80 29.60
N SER A 268 5.49 -1.03 30.21
CA SER A 268 6.78 -0.53 29.73
C SER A 268 7.13 -1.00 28.32
N PHE A 269 6.75 -2.24 27.96
CA PHE A 269 6.93 -2.75 26.61
C PHE A 269 6.00 -2.03 25.64
N ARG A 270 4.70 -1.94 25.97
CA ARG A 270 3.70 -1.26 25.13
C ARG A 270 4.00 0.23 24.94
N ASP A 271 4.52 0.89 25.97
CA ASP A 271 4.90 2.30 25.93
C ASP A 271 6.11 2.58 25.05
N ALA A 272 7.08 1.66 25.02
CA ALA A 272 8.27 1.75 24.18
C ALA A 272 7.97 1.50 22.70
N HIS A 273 6.86 0.82 22.40
CA HIS A 273 6.50 0.38 21.05
C HIS A 273 5.27 1.12 20.55
N ARG A 274 5.49 2.32 20.01
CA ARG A 274 4.41 3.18 19.51
C ARG A 274 4.49 3.38 18.00
N ASP A 275 3.33 3.42 17.36
CA ASP A 275 3.24 3.74 15.94
C ASP A 275 3.48 5.24 15.67
N SER A 276 3.46 5.65 14.39
CA SER A 276 3.67 7.06 14.02
C SER A 276 2.58 8.02 14.53
N LEU A 277 1.45 7.48 14.98
CA LEU A 277 0.31 8.23 15.54
C LEU A 277 0.35 8.25 17.07
N GLY A 278 1.34 7.59 17.68
CA GLY A 278 1.52 7.49 19.12
C GLY A 278 0.71 6.37 19.78
N ASN A 279 0.01 5.50 19.04
CA ASN A 279 -0.71 4.37 19.62
C ASN A 279 0.27 3.25 20.01
N PRO A 280 0.04 2.54 21.13
CA PRO A 280 0.84 1.38 21.49
C PRO A 280 0.64 0.23 20.50
N ILE A 281 1.66 -0.62 20.37
CA ILE A 281 1.61 -1.84 19.58
C ILE A 281 0.47 -2.75 20.01
N LYS A 282 -0.21 -3.34 19.02
CA LYS A 282 -1.17 -4.43 19.18
C LYS A 282 -0.60 -5.71 18.60
N ILE A 283 -0.93 -6.85 19.20
CA ILE A 283 -0.49 -8.17 18.77
C ILE A 283 -1.71 -9.01 18.35
N THR A 284 -1.58 -9.72 17.23
CA THR A 284 -2.52 -10.79 16.89
C THR A 284 -1.96 -12.13 17.32
N TRP A 285 -2.67 -12.82 18.19
CA TRP A 285 -2.29 -14.11 18.73
C TRP A 285 -3.04 -15.21 18.00
N TYR A 286 -2.39 -15.86 17.03
CA TYR A 286 -2.96 -16.98 16.29
C TYR A 286 -2.85 -18.26 17.12
N MET A 287 -3.93 -18.62 17.80
CA MET A 287 -4.02 -19.76 18.72
C MET A 287 -3.99 -21.08 17.95
N ASN A 288 -2.95 -21.87 18.17
CA ASN A 288 -2.88 -23.22 17.63
C ASN A 288 -3.89 -24.11 18.36
N CYS A 289 -4.96 -24.51 17.69
CA CYS A 289 -5.99 -25.37 18.27
C CYS A 289 -6.32 -26.51 17.31
N GLY A 290 -6.85 -27.61 17.86
CA GLY A 290 -7.15 -28.82 17.10
C GLY A 290 -5.88 -29.56 16.67
N SER A 291 -6.00 -30.37 15.63
CA SER A 291 -4.90 -31.14 15.06
C SER A 291 -4.25 -32.05 16.12
N MET A 292 -2.92 -31.97 16.29
CA MET A 292 -2.21 -32.69 17.34
C MET A 292 -2.76 -32.42 18.76
N TYR A 293 -3.34 -31.24 19.03
CA TYR A 293 -3.95 -30.93 20.33
C TYR A 293 -5.19 -31.76 20.62
N SER A 294 -5.92 -32.21 19.59
CA SER A 294 -7.05 -33.13 19.74
C SER A 294 -6.63 -34.50 20.27
N CYS A 295 -5.33 -34.81 20.22
CA CYS A 295 -4.73 -36.05 20.74
C CYS A 295 -3.91 -35.81 22.03
N GLY A 296 -4.22 -34.75 22.79
CA GLY A 296 -3.67 -34.54 24.12
C GLY A 296 -4.05 -35.69 25.08
N ILE A 297 -3.12 -36.15 25.92
CA ILE A 297 -3.39 -37.22 26.90
C ILE A 297 -4.30 -36.71 28.01
N ASP A 298 -3.94 -35.58 28.60
CA ASP A 298 -4.63 -34.98 29.76
C ASP A 298 -5.25 -33.61 29.43
N THR A 299 -5.11 -33.14 28.18
CA THR A 299 -5.51 -31.81 27.73
C THR A 299 -6.40 -31.87 26.49
N GLY A 300 -7.16 -30.80 26.26
CA GLY A 300 -8.09 -30.70 25.13
C GLY A 300 -7.52 -29.99 23.89
N PRO A 301 -8.29 -29.99 22.78
CA PRO A 301 -7.88 -29.37 21.52
C PRO A 301 -7.69 -27.86 21.58
N LEU A 302 -8.17 -27.20 22.65
CA LEU A 302 -8.17 -25.75 22.80
C LEU A 302 -7.09 -25.24 23.77
N LEU A 303 -6.16 -26.10 24.23
CA LEU A 303 -5.24 -25.77 25.30
C LEU A 303 -4.51 -24.41 25.12
N PRO A 304 -3.92 -24.06 23.96
CA PRO A 304 -3.25 -22.76 23.83
C PRO A 304 -4.19 -21.56 23.97
N PHE A 305 -5.44 -21.69 23.47
CA PHE A 305 -6.48 -20.67 23.64
C PHE A 305 -6.86 -20.50 25.11
N ASP A 306 -7.05 -21.63 25.81
CA ASP A 306 -7.42 -21.64 27.23
C ASP A 306 -6.31 -21.03 28.10
N LEU A 307 -5.04 -21.39 27.86
CA LEU A 307 -3.90 -20.80 28.57
C LEU A 307 -3.77 -19.29 28.33
N MET A 308 -3.94 -18.83 27.10
CA MET A 308 -3.91 -17.38 26.82
C MET A 308 -5.07 -16.67 27.54
N THR A 309 -6.26 -17.24 27.52
CA THR A 309 -7.45 -16.67 28.16
C THR A 309 -7.30 -16.61 29.68
N ASP A 310 -6.89 -17.72 30.29
CA ASP A 310 -6.82 -17.87 31.75
C ASP A 310 -5.74 -16.99 32.37
N TYR A 311 -4.58 -16.86 31.70
CA TYR A 311 -3.44 -16.13 32.25
C TYR A 311 -3.31 -14.69 31.74
N HIS A 312 -3.81 -14.39 30.54
CA HIS A 312 -3.60 -13.09 29.88
C HIS A 312 -4.86 -12.51 29.23
N GLY A 313 -6.05 -13.09 29.41
CA GLY A 313 -7.27 -12.59 28.77
C GLY A 313 -7.60 -11.14 29.11
N ALA A 314 -7.33 -10.72 30.35
CA ALA A 314 -7.47 -9.33 30.78
C ALA A 314 -6.45 -8.40 30.08
N ASP A 315 -5.23 -8.88 29.84
CA ASP A 315 -4.18 -8.11 29.17
C ASP A 315 -4.41 -8.01 27.66
N VAL A 316 -4.91 -9.09 27.03
CA VAL A 316 -5.38 -9.07 25.64
C VAL A 316 -6.44 -7.98 25.47
N ALA A 317 -7.45 -7.95 26.35
CA ALA A 317 -8.51 -6.94 26.31
C ALA A 317 -7.98 -5.52 26.57
N ARG A 318 -7.07 -5.36 27.55
CA ARG A 318 -6.47 -4.07 27.92
C ARG A 318 -5.61 -3.48 26.79
N CYS A 319 -4.81 -4.31 26.13
CA CYS A 319 -3.96 -3.90 25.02
C CYS A 319 -4.72 -3.71 23.71
N GLY A 320 -5.95 -4.24 23.61
CA GLY A 320 -6.70 -4.28 22.37
C GLY A 320 -6.09 -5.27 21.35
N ASP A 321 -5.44 -6.31 21.86
CA ASP A 321 -4.89 -7.41 21.06
C ASP A 321 -6.04 -8.29 20.51
N GLU A 322 -5.74 -9.12 19.51
CA GLU A 322 -6.70 -10.05 18.90
C GLU A 322 -6.29 -11.50 19.18
N MET A 323 -7.23 -12.33 19.60
CA MET A 323 -7.09 -13.79 19.48
C MET A 323 -7.63 -14.20 18.10
N ALA A 324 -6.82 -14.91 17.33
CA ALA A 324 -7.12 -15.42 15.99
C ALA A 324 -6.84 -16.93 15.93
N TYR A 325 -7.15 -17.58 14.81
CA TYR A 325 -7.03 -19.04 14.71
C TYR A 325 -5.79 -19.47 13.92
N HIS A 326 -4.98 -20.32 14.53
CA HIS A 326 -3.90 -21.05 13.87
C HIS A 326 -4.28 -22.52 13.77
N TYR A 327 -4.15 -23.13 12.59
CA TYR A 327 -4.46 -24.55 12.44
C TYR A 327 -3.41 -25.26 11.58
N HIS A 328 -2.94 -26.40 12.08
CA HIS A 328 -2.08 -27.28 11.31
C HIS A 328 -2.86 -28.46 10.76
N THR A 329 -2.67 -28.79 9.50
CA THR A 329 -3.27 -29.97 8.86
C THR A 329 -2.39 -31.20 9.05
N TRP A 330 -2.12 -31.61 10.29
CA TRP A 330 -1.39 -32.85 10.57
C TRP A 330 -2.33 -34.06 10.62
N VAL A 331 -1.81 -35.20 10.17
CA VAL A 331 -2.46 -36.51 10.29
C VAL A 331 -1.49 -37.54 10.82
N TRP A 332 -1.98 -38.46 11.64
CA TRP A 332 -1.18 -39.59 12.13
C TRP A 332 -1.14 -40.69 11.07
N ASN A 333 0.04 -41.00 10.53
CA ASN A 333 0.19 -42.03 9.49
C ASN A 333 0.43 -43.45 10.04
N GLY A 334 0.37 -43.63 11.36
CA GLY A 334 0.69 -44.88 12.04
C GLY A 334 2.05 -44.89 12.75
N SER A 335 2.98 -44.01 12.38
CA SER A 335 4.32 -43.91 12.99
C SER A 335 4.74 -42.50 13.37
N ALA A 336 4.26 -41.49 12.63
CA ALA A 336 4.49 -40.09 12.92
C ALA A 336 3.29 -39.24 12.48
N TRP A 337 3.18 -38.07 13.08
CA TRP A 337 2.42 -36.96 12.53
C TRP A 337 3.13 -36.49 11.27
N VAL A 338 2.39 -36.46 10.17
CA VAL A 338 2.83 -35.90 8.89
C VAL A 338 1.87 -34.82 8.43
N GLN A 339 2.38 -33.84 7.71
CA GLN A 339 1.58 -32.84 7.01
C GLN A 339 0.63 -33.58 6.05
N ALA A 340 -0.68 -33.35 6.17
CA ALA A 340 -1.69 -33.99 5.34
C ALA A 340 -1.44 -33.70 3.86
N ALA A 341 -1.78 -34.66 3.00
CA ALA A 341 -1.68 -34.47 1.57
C ALA A 341 -2.78 -33.54 1.07
N GLU A 342 -3.98 -33.64 1.66
CA GLU A 342 -5.12 -32.77 1.39
C GLU A 342 -5.86 -32.38 2.68
N PHE A 343 -6.51 -31.22 2.68
CA PHE A 343 -7.23 -30.72 3.85
C PHE A 343 -8.42 -31.61 4.25
N THR A 344 -8.99 -32.38 3.32
CA THR A 344 -10.08 -33.31 3.60
C THR A 344 -9.75 -34.32 4.71
N GLU A 345 -8.48 -34.67 4.89
CA GLU A 345 -8.03 -35.60 5.94
C GLU A 345 -8.12 -34.98 7.34
N SER A 346 -8.01 -33.65 7.44
CA SER A 346 -8.07 -32.89 8.69
C SER A 346 -9.36 -32.08 8.84
N GLN A 347 -10.28 -32.13 7.86
CA GLN A 347 -11.47 -31.27 7.83
C GLN A 347 -12.42 -31.55 9.01
N ALA A 348 -12.64 -32.81 9.37
CA ALA A 348 -13.53 -33.17 10.47
C ALA A 348 -13.00 -32.64 11.82
N ASP A 349 -11.69 -32.72 12.04
CA ASP A 349 -11.06 -32.16 13.24
C ASP A 349 -11.10 -30.62 13.25
N TYR A 350 -10.84 -29.99 12.10
CA TYR A 350 -10.96 -28.54 11.94
C TYR A 350 -12.37 -28.06 12.30
N GLU A 351 -13.40 -28.69 11.73
CA GLU A 351 -14.80 -28.34 11.98
C GLU A 351 -15.21 -28.58 13.43
N SER A 352 -14.77 -29.70 14.02
CA SER A 352 -14.99 -30.01 15.43
C SER A 352 -14.35 -28.95 16.35
N THR A 353 -13.11 -28.56 16.06
CA THR A 353 -12.36 -27.55 16.81
C THR A 353 -13.02 -26.18 16.74
N VAL A 354 -13.45 -25.75 15.55
CA VAL A 354 -14.18 -24.47 15.39
C VAL A 354 -15.53 -24.53 16.11
N ALA A 355 -16.26 -25.65 16.03
CA ALA A 355 -17.50 -25.82 16.78
C ALA A 355 -17.26 -25.76 18.30
N HIS A 356 -16.16 -26.33 18.78
CA HIS A 356 -15.76 -26.28 20.19
C HIS A 356 -15.45 -24.84 20.64
N LEU A 357 -14.67 -24.09 19.87
CA LEU A 357 -14.40 -22.67 20.13
C LEU A 357 -15.69 -21.83 20.21
N ILE A 358 -16.63 -22.07 19.29
CA ILE A 358 -17.89 -21.32 19.25
C ILE A 358 -18.75 -21.63 20.48
N ILE A 359 -19.01 -22.91 20.75
CA ILE A 359 -19.98 -23.31 21.79
C ILE A 359 -19.44 -23.04 23.19
N ASP A 360 -18.20 -23.44 23.47
CA ASP A 360 -17.70 -23.42 24.83
C ASP A 360 -16.84 -22.19 25.16
N ARG A 361 -16.42 -21.40 24.15
CA ARG A 361 -15.65 -20.15 24.35
C ARG A 361 -16.32 -18.91 23.77
N GLY A 362 -17.43 -19.05 23.05
CA GLY A 362 -18.09 -17.92 22.38
C GLY A 362 -17.19 -17.26 21.33
N PHE A 363 -16.24 -18.01 20.77
CA PHE A 363 -15.22 -17.50 19.86
C PHE A 363 -15.47 -18.00 18.44
N TYR A 364 -15.70 -17.07 17.51
CA TYR A 364 -15.73 -17.36 16.08
C TYR A 364 -14.49 -16.75 15.39
N PRO A 365 -13.67 -17.56 14.69
CA PRO A 365 -12.47 -17.05 14.05
C PRO A 365 -12.80 -16.18 12.82
N THR A 366 -12.30 -14.94 12.81
CA THR A 366 -12.37 -14.05 11.63
C THR A 366 -11.08 -14.00 10.82
N CYS A 367 -9.96 -14.29 11.49
CA CYS A 367 -8.61 -14.31 10.95
C CYS A 367 -8.03 -15.72 11.12
N LEU A 368 -7.33 -16.20 10.09
CA LEU A 368 -6.65 -17.50 10.10
C LEU A 368 -5.18 -17.36 9.67
N ARG A 369 -4.32 -18.14 10.31
CA ARG A 369 -3.03 -18.56 9.76
C ARG A 369 -2.92 -20.08 9.70
N SER A 370 -2.35 -20.60 8.63
CA SER A 370 -2.06 -22.02 8.45
C SER A 370 -0.75 -22.38 9.13
N GLY A 371 -0.72 -23.55 9.76
CA GLY A 371 0.49 -24.11 10.32
C GLY A 371 1.49 -24.47 9.22
N TRP A 372 2.76 -24.12 9.44
CA TRP A 372 3.86 -24.41 8.50
C TRP A 372 3.64 -23.85 7.10
N ASN A 373 2.81 -22.81 6.99
CA ASN A 373 2.55 -22.13 5.72
C ASN A 373 1.98 -23.07 4.65
N TRP A 374 1.28 -24.13 5.08
CA TRP A 374 0.73 -25.14 4.19
C TRP A 374 -0.70 -24.77 3.80
N MET A 375 -0.97 -24.70 2.50
CA MET A 375 -2.29 -24.41 1.96
C MET A 375 -2.51 -25.10 0.61
N SER A 376 -3.70 -25.67 0.40
CA SER A 376 -4.14 -26.21 -0.89
C SER A 376 -5.32 -25.39 -1.43
N ASN A 377 -5.55 -25.42 -2.75
CA ASN A 377 -6.70 -24.72 -3.34
C ASN A 377 -8.03 -25.23 -2.78
N TYR A 378 -8.13 -26.52 -2.44
CA TYR A 378 -9.34 -27.04 -1.80
C TYR A 378 -9.55 -26.39 -0.44
N TRP A 379 -8.51 -26.28 0.38
CA TRP A 379 -8.62 -25.65 1.69
C TRP A 379 -8.99 -24.17 1.57
N GLU A 380 -8.33 -23.41 0.70
CA GLU A 380 -8.65 -22.00 0.52
C GLU A 380 -10.10 -21.79 0.05
N ASN A 381 -10.57 -22.59 -0.91
CA ASN A 381 -11.98 -22.56 -1.34
C ASN A 381 -12.95 -22.89 -0.19
N TYR A 382 -12.58 -23.83 0.68
CA TYR A 382 -13.36 -24.15 1.86
C TYR A 382 -13.38 -22.97 2.85
N LEU A 383 -12.23 -22.34 3.10
CA LEU A 383 -12.11 -21.20 4.01
C LEU A 383 -12.88 -19.97 3.52
N ASP A 384 -12.97 -19.75 2.20
CA ASP A 384 -13.72 -18.64 1.61
C ASP A 384 -15.23 -18.67 1.94
N ASP A 385 -15.74 -19.81 2.42
CA ASP A 385 -17.11 -19.90 2.92
C ASP A 385 -17.30 -19.37 4.35
N TRP A 386 -16.23 -19.21 5.13
CA TRP A 386 -16.33 -19.07 6.60
C TRP A 386 -15.46 -17.98 7.20
N ILE A 387 -14.15 -18.02 6.92
CA ILE A 387 -13.17 -17.08 7.46
C ILE A 387 -13.04 -15.98 6.43
N ILE A 388 -12.94 -14.69 6.79
CA ILE A 388 -12.87 -13.57 5.83
C ILE A 388 -11.44 -13.10 5.53
N TYR A 389 -10.53 -13.26 6.48
CA TYR A 389 -9.14 -12.82 6.35
C TYR A 389 -8.19 -13.99 6.63
N ARG A 390 -7.30 -14.27 5.68
CA ARG A 390 -6.16 -15.16 5.90
C ARG A 390 -4.87 -14.41 5.63
N PHE A 391 -3.82 -14.93 6.25
CA PHE A 391 -2.50 -14.34 6.19
C PHE A 391 -1.49 -15.39 5.74
N GLU A 392 -1.83 -16.05 4.62
CA GLU A 392 -1.05 -17.08 3.95
C GLU A 392 -0.55 -16.61 2.57
N GLY A 393 -0.93 -15.41 2.15
CA GLY A 393 -0.65 -14.84 0.84
C GLY A 393 0.79 -14.99 0.38
N HIS A 394 0.98 -15.14 -0.94
CA HIS A 394 2.30 -15.40 -1.52
C HIS A 394 3.12 -14.11 -1.69
N SER A 395 4.44 -14.19 -1.50
CA SER A 395 5.36 -13.03 -1.56
C SER A 395 5.35 -12.31 -2.90
N SER A 396 4.98 -12.97 -3.99
CA SER A 396 4.84 -12.35 -5.32
C SER A 396 3.76 -11.27 -5.40
N GLN A 397 2.82 -11.25 -4.45
CA GLN A 397 1.77 -10.22 -4.38
C GLN A 397 2.21 -8.99 -3.58
N GLY A 398 3.38 -9.04 -2.94
CA GLY A 398 3.87 -7.96 -2.08
C GLY A 398 2.95 -7.73 -0.88
N TRP A 399 2.88 -6.50 -0.40
CA TRP A 399 2.16 -6.12 0.83
C TRP A 399 0.77 -5.55 0.58
N VAL A 400 0.19 -5.81 -0.60
CA VAL A 400 -1.17 -5.39 -0.93
C VAL A 400 -2.07 -6.63 -0.83
N PRO A 401 -3.04 -6.65 0.10
CA PRO A 401 -3.98 -7.75 0.19
C PRO A 401 -4.75 -7.95 -1.12
N TYR A 402 -5.13 -9.20 -1.39
CA TYR A 402 -5.78 -9.57 -2.63
C TYR A 402 -6.90 -10.60 -2.39
N HIS A 403 -7.88 -10.61 -3.30
CA HIS A 403 -8.84 -11.70 -3.39
C HIS A 403 -8.17 -12.89 -4.06
N PRO A 404 -8.15 -14.09 -3.47
CA PRO A 404 -7.45 -15.23 -4.07
C PRO A 404 -8.16 -15.77 -5.33
N ASN A 405 -7.38 -16.42 -6.19
CA ASN A 405 -7.91 -17.18 -7.31
C ASN A 405 -8.37 -18.57 -6.85
N PRO A 406 -9.61 -19.00 -7.16
CA PRO A 406 -10.13 -20.31 -6.78
C PRO A 406 -9.30 -21.53 -7.24
N THR A 407 -8.46 -21.36 -8.27
CA THR A 407 -7.62 -22.41 -8.85
C THR A 407 -6.13 -22.23 -8.60
N ASP A 408 -5.72 -21.08 -8.04
CA ASP A 408 -4.36 -20.83 -7.56
C ASP A 408 -4.38 -19.70 -6.53
N TRP A 409 -4.62 -20.06 -5.27
CA TRP A 409 -4.80 -19.13 -4.16
C TRP A 409 -3.64 -18.13 -3.97
N ARG A 410 -2.45 -18.42 -4.54
CA ARG A 410 -1.26 -17.55 -4.51
C ARG A 410 -1.36 -16.33 -5.44
N SER A 411 -2.39 -16.28 -6.27
CA SER A 411 -2.61 -15.24 -7.28
C SER A 411 -3.93 -14.50 -7.05
N PRO A 412 -4.04 -13.23 -7.50
CA PRO A 412 -5.29 -12.49 -7.46
C PRO A 412 -6.38 -13.14 -8.31
N GLY A 413 -7.62 -13.08 -7.83
CA GLY A 413 -8.79 -13.69 -8.44
C GLY A 413 -10.10 -13.17 -7.85
N SER A 414 -11.07 -14.07 -7.67
CA SER A 414 -12.49 -13.71 -7.48
C SER A 414 -13.16 -14.35 -6.26
N GLN A 415 -12.38 -15.01 -5.39
CA GLN A 415 -12.91 -15.41 -4.09
C GLN A 415 -13.33 -14.19 -3.28
N ARG A 416 -14.25 -14.37 -2.33
CA ARG A 416 -14.85 -13.23 -1.59
C ARG A 416 -13.92 -12.68 -0.52
N GLY A 417 -13.11 -13.57 0.04
CA GLY A 417 -12.22 -13.30 1.14
C GLY A 417 -10.91 -12.69 0.69
N TRP A 418 -10.03 -12.43 1.66
CA TRP A 418 -8.77 -11.76 1.42
C TRP A 418 -7.59 -12.56 1.95
N GLU A 419 -6.53 -12.57 1.15
CA GLU A 419 -5.20 -12.99 1.54
C GLU A 419 -4.29 -11.77 1.72
N ALA A 420 -3.39 -11.86 2.69
CA ALA A 420 -2.32 -10.91 2.88
C ALA A 420 -0.98 -11.65 3.01
N TYR A 421 0.05 -11.13 2.35
CA TYR A 421 1.39 -11.65 2.50
C TYR A 421 1.90 -11.47 3.93
N TYR A 422 2.76 -12.38 4.35
CA TYR A 422 3.35 -12.43 5.66
C TYR A 422 4.81 -12.85 5.59
N THR A 423 5.59 -12.51 6.60
CA THR A 423 6.98 -12.96 6.72
C THR A 423 7.35 -13.27 8.15
N TYR A 424 8.33 -14.15 8.34
CA TYR A 424 8.86 -14.40 9.68
C TYR A 424 9.53 -13.11 10.19
N THR A 425 9.20 -12.64 11.39
CA THR A 425 9.60 -11.32 11.93
C THR A 425 11.10 -11.04 11.79
N PRO A 426 12.03 -11.97 12.12
CA PRO A 426 13.46 -11.79 11.89
C PRO A 426 13.91 -11.67 10.42
N SER A 427 13.05 -12.02 9.47
CA SER A 427 13.32 -11.88 8.03
C SER A 427 12.98 -10.48 7.51
N LEU A 428 12.37 -9.61 8.34
CA LEU A 428 12.27 -8.19 8.03
C LEU A 428 13.67 -7.58 7.97
N SER A 429 13.85 -6.64 7.05
CA SER A 429 15.09 -5.90 6.86
C SER A 429 14.79 -4.44 6.56
N GLN A 430 15.75 -3.55 6.80
CA GLN A 430 15.52 -2.13 6.53
C GLN A 430 15.22 -1.86 5.06
N SER A 431 15.83 -2.58 4.12
CA SER A 431 15.55 -2.44 2.69
C SER A 431 14.11 -2.84 2.34
N LEU A 432 13.60 -3.91 2.95
CA LEU A 432 12.23 -4.36 2.77
C LEU A 432 11.22 -3.38 3.38
N VAL A 433 11.46 -2.89 4.59
CA VAL A 433 10.56 -1.89 5.21
C VAL A 433 10.63 -0.56 4.46
N ASN A 434 11.80 -0.16 3.96
CA ASN A 434 11.91 1.04 3.12
C ASN A 434 11.14 0.91 1.80
N SER A 435 11.07 -0.27 1.18
CA SER A 435 10.28 -0.46 -0.04
C SER A 435 8.78 -0.39 0.22
N VAL A 436 8.31 -0.89 1.36
CA VAL A 436 6.93 -0.69 1.85
C VAL A 436 6.60 0.80 1.92
N PHE A 437 7.44 1.59 2.60
CA PHE A 437 7.19 3.03 2.75
C PHE A 437 7.32 3.79 1.43
N ALA A 438 8.21 3.39 0.54
CA ALA A 438 8.31 3.97 -0.80
C ALA A 438 7.02 3.74 -1.62
N ASN A 439 6.45 2.53 -1.56
CA ASN A 439 5.17 2.22 -2.21
C ASN A 439 4.01 3.02 -1.60
N ALA A 440 4.00 3.16 -0.28
CA ALA A 440 3.02 3.99 0.42
C ALA A 440 3.17 5.48 0.07
N LEU A 441 4.40 6.00 -0.05
CA LEU A 441 4.62 7.37 -0.53
C LEU A 441 4.04 7.59 -1.93
N GLY A 442 4.06 6.56 -2.78
CA GLY A 442 3.40 6.53 -4.09
C GLY A 442 1.87 6.46 -4.07
N GLY A 443 1.24 6.50 -2.90
CA GLY A 443 -0.22 6.54 -2.73
C GLY A 443 -0.90 5.19 -2.52
N THR A 444 -0.15 4.09 -2.37
CA THR A 444 -0.73 2.75 -2.20
C THR A 444 -0.64 2.29 -0.75
N ASP A 445 -1.79 2.09 -0.08
CA ASP A 445 -1.84 1.53 1.26
C ASP A 445 -1.18 0.13 1.30
N GLN A 446 -0.34 -0.11 2.32
CA GLN A 446 0.39 -1.37 2.51
C GLN A 446 -0.09 -2.07 3.79
N VAL A 447 -0.20 -3.40 3.77
CA VAL A 447 -0.49 -4.25 4.93
C VAL A 447 0.70 -5.18 5.15
N VAL A 448 1.51 -4.87 6.15
CA VAL A 448 2.68 -5.67 6.52
C VAL A 448 2.31 -6.62 7.64
N THR A 449 2.39 -7.91 7.36
CA THR A 449 2.17 -8.96 8.36
C THR A 449 3.50 -9.64 8.69
N SER A 450 3.85 -9.69 9.97
CA SER A 450 5.01 -10.47 10.40
C SER A 450 4.71 -11.34 11.61
N TYR A 451 5.21 -12.57 11.59
CA TYR A 451 4.95 -13.57 12.63
C TYR A 451 6.23 -14.06 13.31
N SER A 452 6.12 -14.41 14.57
CA SER A 452 7.13 -15.18 15.33
C SER A 452 6.39 -16.15 16.25
N HIS A 453 7.10 -17.00 16.98
CA HIS A 453 6.45 -17.98 17.85
C HIS A 453 6.59 -17.53 19.30
N LEU A 454 5.49 -17.53 20.06
CA LEU A 454 5.52 -17.19 21.50
C LEU A 454 6.56 -18.02 22.27
N LYS A 455 6.79 -19.25 21.80
CA LYS A 455 7.76 -20.18 22.39
C LYS A 455 9.22 -19.82 22.24
N GLU A 456 9.55 -18.92 21.33
CA GLU A 456 10.91 -18.49 21.11
C GLU A 456 11.37 -17.61 22.28
N THR A 457 12.51 -17.95 22.91
CA THR A 457 12.96 -17.24 24.11
C THR A 457 13.25 -15.77 23.89
N ASP A 458 13.51 -15.39 22.64
CA ASP A 458 13.78 -14.06 22.12
C ASP A 458 12.54 -13.42 21.43
N PHE A 459 11.31 -13.89 21.73
CA PHE A 459 10.08 -13.39 21.11
C PHE A 459 9.91 -11.86 21.25
N ALA A 460 10.14 -11.32 22.46
CA ALA A 460 10.09 -9.86 22.69
C ALA A 460 11.18 -9.13 21.89
N ASP A 461 12.43 -9.59 21.93
CA ASP A 461 13.56 -8.99 21.21
C ASP A 461 13.33 -8.92 19.69
N LYS A 462 12.62 -9.90 19.13
CA LYS A 462 12.25 -9.91 17.70
C LYS A 462 11.24 -8.81 17.36
N ILE A 463 10.29 -8.53 18.26
CA ILE A 463 9.33 -7.44 18.10
C ILE A 463 10.04 -6.10 18.22
N ASP A 464 10.96 -5.93 19.19
CA ASP A 464 11.79 -4.74 19.34
C ASP A 464 12.59 -4.45 18.06
N ALA A 465 13.23 -5.48 17.51
CA ALA A 465 14.00 -5.37 16.27
C ALA A 465 13.11 -4.94 15.09
N ALA A 466 11.92 -5.54 14.95
CA ALA A 466 10.97 -5.15 13.90
C ALA A 466 10.50 -3.70 14.07
N HIS A 467 10.15 -3.28 15.29
CA HIS A 467 9.73 -1.91 15.58
C HIS A 467 10.79 -0.87 15.20
N ALA A 468 12.06 -1.14 15.53
CA ALA A 468 13.16 -0.26 15.16
C ALA A 468 13.25 -0.03 13.64
N LEU A 469 12.95 -1.04 12.82
CA LEU A 469 12.94 -0.91 11.35
C LEU A 469 11.84 0.05 10.86
N PHE A 470 10.63 -0.04 11.44
CA PHE A 470 9.50 0.84 11.10
C PHE A 470 9.76 2.29 11.53
N VAL A 471 10.32 2.51 12.72
CA VAL A 471 10.72 3.85 13.18
C VAL A 471 11.77 4.47 12.25
N ALA A 472 12.79 3.71 11.87
CA ALA A 472 13.83 4.16 10.96
C ALA A 472 13.28 4.47 9.55
N ALA A 473 12.34 3.66 9.05
CA ALA A 473 11.67 3.92 7.78
C ALA A 473 10.81 5.18 7.86
N HIS A 474 10.02 5.38 8.92
CA HIS A 474 9.22 6.59 9.09
C HIS A 474 10.09 7.86 9.18
N ALA A 475 11.26 7.80 9.82
CA ALA A 475 12.21 8.92 9.81
C ALA A 475 12.71 9.27 8.40
N THR A 476 12.82 8.27 7.51
CA THR A 476 13.20 8.45 6.10
C THR A 476 12.02 8.95 5.24
N TYR A 477 10.79 8.54 5.59
CA TYR A 477 9.55 8.85 4.88
C TYR A 477 8.53 9.52 5.82
N PRO A 478 8.79 10.76 6.29
CA PRO A 478 8.04 11.38 7.40
C PRO A 478 6.58 11.71 7.06
N THR A 479 6.19 11.68 5.79
CA THR A 479 4.81 11.90 5.34
C THR A 479 4.00 10.61 5.21
N VAL A 480 4.64 9.45 5.38
CA VAL A 480 3.98 8.14 5.37
C VAL A 480 3.76 7.72 6.81
N GLU A 481 2.49 7.64 7.22
CA GLU A 481 2.10 7.15 8.53
C GLU A 481 2.12 5.61 8.55
N PHE A 482 2.54 5.04 9.67
CA PHE A 482 2.32 3.64 9.99
C PHE A 482 1.53 3.47 11.30
N GLU A 483 0.72 2.41 11.38
CA GLU A 483 -0.20 2.12 12.48
C GLU A 483 -0.05 0.65 12.90
N TYR A 484 0.08 0.37 14.20
CA TYR A 484 0.07 -1.00 14.71
C TYR A 484 -1.37 -1.46 14.95
N LEU A 485 -1.77 -2.52 14.28
CA LEU A 485 -3.15 -2.99 14.25
C LEU A 485 -3.20 -4.51 14.38
N THR A 486 -4.33 -5.03 14.86
CA THR A 486 -4.59 -6.48 14.78
C THR A 486 -4.86 -6.90 13.34
N GLY A 487 -4.82 -8.19 13.02
CA GLY A 487 -5.10 -8.68 11.66
C GLY A 487 -6.45 -8.22 11.12
N ARG A 488 -7.50 -8.32 11.95
CA ARG A 488 -8.84 -7.83 11.60
C ARG A 488 -8.86 -6.31 11.37
N GLU A 489 -8.16 -5.55 12.20
CA GLU A 489 -8.11 -4.09 12.09
C GLU A 489 -7.32 -3.63 10.86
N CYS A 490 -6.17 -4.25 10.57
CA CYS A 490 -5.39 -4.03 9.35
C CYS A 490 -6.28 -4.16 8.11
N MET A 491 -6.99 -5.28 8.01
CA MET A 491 -7.85 -5.56 6.87
C MET A 491 -9.06 -4.64 6.81
N ALA A 492 -9.68 -4.30 7.95
CA ALA A 492 -10.78 -3.35 7.99
C ALA A 492 -10.35 -1.95 7.54
N ARG A 493 -9.19 -1.47 8.00
CA ARG A 493 -8.62 -0.16 7.61
C ARG A 493 -8.25 -0.13 6.14
N TRP A 494 -7.55 -1.16 5.65
CA TRP A 494 -7.15 -1.25 4.24
C TRP A 494 -8.37 -1.30 3.30
N ARG A 495 -9.39 -2.08 3.66
CA ARG A 495 -10.67 -2.12 2.93
C ARG A 495 -11.53 -0.86 3.12
N ARG A 496 -11.09 0.09 3.96
CA ARG A 496 -11.80 1.33 4.32
C ARG A 496 -13.22 1.07 4.83
N ILE A 497 -13.38 -0.02 5.58
CA ILE A 497 -14.65 -0.38 6.19
C ILE A 497 -14.85 0.55 7.39
N GLY A 498 -15.87 1.39 7.30
CA GLY A 498 -16.32 2.20 8.43
C GLY A 498 -17.00 1.36 9.51
N ASN A 499 -17.48 2.01 10.57
CA ASN A 499 -18.29 1.35 11.60
C ASN A 499 -19.63 0.88 11.00
N ALA A 500 -19.66 -0.36 10.52
CA ALA A 500 -20.87 -0.99 10.02
C ALA A 500 -21.77 -1.37 11.21
N VAL A 501 -23.08 -1.18 11.06
CA VAL A 501 -24.06 -1.70 12.01
C VAL A 501 -24.02 -3.23 11.94
N PRO A 502 -23.77 -3.95 13.06
CA PRO A 502 -23.76 -5.40 13.04
C PRO A 502 -25.07 -5.98 12.50
N PRO A 503 -25.02 -7.10 11.74
CA PRO A 503 -26.23 -7.77 11.28
C PRO A 503 -27.09 -8.21 12.47
N THR A 504 -28.41 -8.09 12.32
CA THR A 504 -29.37 -8.69 13.25
C THR A 504 -29.65 -10.12 12.82
N ILE A 505 -29.33 -11.07 13.70
CA ILE A 505 -29.60 -12.49 13.50
C ILE A 505 -30.89 -12.84 14.25
N THR A 506 -31.86 -13.43 13.55
CA THR A 506 -33.09 -13.97 14.14
C THR A 506 -33.11 -15.48 13.96
N VAL A 507 -33.37 -16.20 15.05
CA VAL A 507 -33.53 -17.66 15.04
C VAL A 507 -34.94 -17.99 15.49
N SER A 508 -35.63 -18.82 14.71
CA SER A 508 -36.92 -19.41 15.07
C SER A 508 -36.82 -20.93 14.95
N ALA A 509 -37.55 -21.69 15.76
CA ALA A 509 -37.45 -23.14 15.75
C ALA A 509 -38.82 -23.81 15.91
N SER A 510 -38.94 -25.02 15.36
CA SER A 510 -40.09 -25.90 15.52
C SER A 510 -39.64 -27.32 15.79
N ASP A 511 -40.35 -28.02 16.68
CA ASP A 511 -40.02 -29.39 17.09
C ASP A 511 -41.05 -30.37 16.53
N SER A 512 -40.60 -31.49 15.96
CA SER A 512 -41.46 -32.55 15.45
C SER A 512 -40.75 -33.90 15.56
N ASN A 513 -41.39 -34.89 16.19
CA ASN A 513 -40.88 -36.26 16.36
C ASN A 513 -39.44 -36.33 16.91
N GLY A 514 -39.12 -35.50 17.91
CA GLY A 514 -37.78 -35.47 18.52
C GLY A 514 -36.73 -34.68 17.73
N VAL A 515 -37.06 -34.17 16.54
CA VAL A 515 -36.17 -33.34 15.73
C VAL A 515 -36.56 -31.88 15.88
N ARG A 516 -35.57 -31.00 16.11
CA ARG A 516 -35.73 -29.56 16.05
C ARG A 516 -35.26 -29.06 14.68
N THR A 517 -36.10 -28.29 14.01
CA THR A 517 -35.74 -27.53 12.82
C THR A 517 -35.65 -26.05 13.18
N ALA A 518 -34.44 -25.49 13.16
CA ALA A 518 -34.20 -24.07 13.36
C ALA A 518 -34.09 -23.35 12.00
N THR A 519 -34.71 -22.19 11.90
CA THR A 519 -34.60 -21.25 10.78
C THR A 519 -33.84 -20.02 11.24
N ILE A 520 -32.70 -19.78 10.60
CA ILE A 520 -31.80 -18.64 10.84
C ILE A 520 -32.09 -17.61 9.76
N SER A 521 -32.21 -16.34 10.14
CA SER A 521 -32.40 -15.23 9.20
C SER A 521 -31.53 -14.05 9.59
N VAL A 522 -30.95 -13.39 8.60
CA VAL A 522 -30.13 -12.19 8.79
C VAL A 522 -30.74 -11.04 7.99
N ASN A 523 -30.78 -9.84 8.56
CA ASN A 523 -31.44 -8.69 7.95
C ASN A 523 -30.62 -7.97 6.87
N THR A 524 -29.36 -8.36 6.67
CA THR A 524 -28.44 -7.84 5.69
C THR A 524 -27.59 -8.98 5.14
N ASP A 525 -26.96 -8.75 4.00
CA ASP A 525 -25.97 -9.66 3.43
C ASP A 525 -24.79 -9.81 4.40
N ILE A 526 -24.30 -11.04 4.51
CA ILE A 526 -23.13 -11.40 5.31
C ILE A 526 -22.04 -11.96 4.40
N TYR A 527 -20.81 -12.00 4.91
CA TYR A 527 -19.68 -12.58 4.16
C TYR A 527 -19.91 -14.07 3.86
N GLN A 528 -20.32 -14.83 4.88
CA GLN A 528 -20.46 -16.28 4.77
C GLN A 528 -21.57 -16.65 3.78
N LYS A 529 -21.34 -17.73 3.01
CA LYS A 529 -22.36 -18.27 2.09
C LYS A 529 -23.58 -18.83 2.82
N GLN A 530 -23.35 -19.30 4.03
CA GLN A 530 -24.33 -19.79 4.99
C GLN A 530 -23.76 -19.61 6.40
N PRO A 531 -24.57 -19.55 7.46
CA PRO A 531 -24.06 -19.52 8.82
C PRO A 531 -23.29 -20.80 9.14
N PHE A 532 -22.21 -20.69 9.90
CA PHE A 532 -21.55 -21.86 10.50
C PHE A 532 -22.35 -22.25 11.74
N VAL A 533 -23.05 -23.39 11.68
CA VAL A 533 -23.86 -23.88 12.81
C VAL A 533 -23.06 -24.93 13.57
N ALA A 534 -22.72 -24.63 14.81
CA ALA A 534 -21.95 -25.54 15.67
C ALA A 534 -22.91 -26.42 16.50
N LEU A 535 -22.59 -27.71 16.61
CA LEU A 535 -23.32 -28.69 17.40
C LEU A 535 -22.38 -29.37 18.41
N LYS A 536 -22.81 -29.42 19.67
CA LYS A 536 -22.26 -30.28 20.71
C LYS A 536 -23.28 -31.36 21.05
N ARG A 537 -22.89 -32.62 20.97
CA ARG A 537 -23.74 -33.77 21.32
C ARG A 537 -23.68 -34.09 22.81
N THR A 538 -24.63 -34.89 23.28
CA THR A 538 -24.71 -35.35 24.69
C THR A 538 -23.54 -36.22 25.11
N ASP A 539 -22.83 -36.83 24.16
CA ASP A 539 -21.58 -37.58 24.40
C ASP A 539 -20.33 -36.68 24.47
N GLY A 540 -20.50 -35.36 24.30
CA GLY A 540 -19.42 -34.38 24.31
C GLY A 540 -18.73 -34.16 22.97
N THR A 541 -19.14 -34.83 21.89
CA THR A 541 -18.56 -34.62 20.57
C THR A 541 -19.03 -33.30 19.94
N TYR A 542 -18.15 -32.65 19.18
CA TYR A 542 -18.44 -31.41 18.45
C TYR A 542 -18.46 -31.67 16.96
N SER A 543 -19.31 -30.95 16.24
CA SER A 543 -19.39 -31.02 14.78
C SER A 543 -20.05 -29.77 14.20
N ARG A 544 -19.88 -29.56 12.90
CA ARG A 544 -20.65 -28.59 12.12
C ARG A 544 -21.92 -29.27 11.58
N ILE A 545 -23.03 -28.54 11.52
CA ILE A 545 -24.22 -28.96 10.77
C ILE A 545 -24.37 -28.05 9.53
N ASP A 546 -24.66 -28.64 8.38
CA ASP A 546 -24.97 -27.89 7.16
C ASP A 546 -26.30 -27.13 7.27
N ALA A 547 -26.31 -25.88 6.80
CA ALA A 547 -27.49 -25.02 6.81
C ALA A 547 -28.10 -24.95 5.40
N ALA A 548 -29.24 -25.58 5.18
CA ALA A 548 -29.89 -25.56 3.88
C ALA A 548 -30.46 -24.17 3.56
N PRO A 549 -30.25 -23.60 2.35
CA PRO A 549 -30.86 -22.33 1.96
C PRO A 549 -32.39 -22.40 2.00
N ALA A 550 -33.02 -21.42 2.65
CA ALA A 550 -34.48 -21.30 2.80
C ALA A 550 -35.02 -19.93 2.30
N GLY A 551 -34.18 -19.15 1.64
CA GLY A 551 -34.48 -17.85 1.05
C GLY A 551 -33.27 -16.93 1.05
N THR A 552 -33.44 -15.69 0.59
CA THR A 552 -32.41 -14.64 0.71
C THR A 552 -32.11 -14.40 2.18
N ASN A 553 -30.83 -14.49 2.56
CA ASN A 553 -30.35 -14.33 3.93
C ASN A 553 -31.10 -15.20 4.95
N ARG A 554 -31.52 -16.40 4.53
CA ARG A 554 -32.30 -17.33 5.34
C ARG A 554 -31.87 -18.77 5.11
N TRP A 555 -31.67 -19.50 6.19
CA TRP A 555 -31.24 -20.90 6.18
C TRP A 555 -31.98 -21.73 7.22
N THR A 556 -32.06 -23.04 7.00
CA THR A 556 -32.65 -24.00 7.93
C THR A 556 -31.66 -25.08 8.30
N VAL A 557 -31.65 -25.47 9.56
CA VAL A 557 -30.85 -26.57 10.10
C VAL A 557 -31.77 -27.49 10.90
N SER A 558 -31.54 -28.81 10.86
CA SER A 558 -32.30 -29.78 11.63
C SER A 558 -31.37 -30.71 12.41
N TYR A 559 -31.75 -31.01 13.67
CA TYR A 559 -30.94 -31.85 14.57
C TYR A 559 -31.83 -32.60 15.58
N ASP A 560 -31.35 -33.75 16.04
CA ASP A 560 -32.04 -34.60 17.02
C ASP A 560 -31.88 -34.03 18.43
N LEU A 561 -32.98 -33.74 19.12
CA LEU A 561 -32.98 -33.19 20.47
C LEU A 561 -32.46 -34.16 21.53
N CYS A 562 -32.57 -35.47 21.30
CA CYS A 562 -32.12 -36.49 22.26
C CYS A 562 -30.60 -36.66 22.27
N GLU A 563 -29.95 -36.36 21.14
CA GLU A 563 -28.50 -36.48 20.97
C GLU A 563 -27.77 -35.14 21.12
N THR A 564 -28.50 -34.02 21.23
CA THR A 564 -27.93 -32.67 21.22
C THR A 564 -27.82 -32.08 22.62
N ALA A 565 -26.61 -31.70 23.02
CA ALA A 565 -26.35 -30.95 24.25
C ALA A 565 -26.44 -29.43 24.04
N ALA A 566 -25.87 -28.91 22.95
CA ALA A 566 -25.89 -27.48 22.63
C ALA A 566 -25.80 -27.23 21.12
N VAL A 567 -26.38 -26.12 20.67
CA VAL A 567 -26.26 -25.59 19.30
C VAL A 567 -26.04 -24.09 19.38
N ALA A 568 -25.11 -23.58 18.58
CA ALA A 568 -24.79 -22.16 18.48
C ALA A 568 -24.85 -21.67 17.02
#